data_AF-A0A7K4NEK1-F1
#
_entry.id   AF-A0A7K4NEK1-F1
#
_cell.length_a   1.000
_cell.length_b   1.000
_cell.length_c   1.000
_cell.angle_alpha   90.00
_cell.angle_beta   90.00
_cell.angle_gamma   90.00
#
_symmetry.space_group_name_H-M   'P 1'
#
loop_
_entity.id
_entity.type
_entity.pdbx_description
1 polymer ?
#
loop_
_entity_poly.entity_id
_entity_poly.type
_entity_poly.pdbx_seq_one_letter_code
_entity_poly.pdbx_strand_id
1 'polypeptide(L)'
;MPVAILPDISEQMCIGCALCVEICTTLGPDVLRVKPVEGWKRGKAFVFYPERCISDGACIGVCPTKAIFWMRPMDFTVGQPVALYKNSVFTTGWTELIDDPPK
;
A
#
# COMPACT_ATOMS: atom_id res chain seq x y z
N MET A 1 -0.62 -2.64 -19.28
CA MET A 1 -0.43 -2.44 -17.83
C MET A 1 0.94 -3.01 -17.49
N PRO A 2 1.87 -2.22 -16.93
CA PRO A 2 3.13 -2.76 -16.42
C PRO A 2 2.88 -3.75 -15.28
N VAL A 3 3.79 -4.72 -15.14
CA VAL A 3 3.81 -5.70 -14.06
C VAL A 3 5.01 -5.40 -13.17
N ALA A 4 4.81 -5.36 -11.86
CA ALA A 4 5.88 -5.27 -10.87
C ALA A 4 5.67 -6.26 -9.72
N ILE A 5 6.76 -6.67 -9.07
CA ILE A 5 6.69 -7.44 -7.82
C ILE A 5 6.42 -6.44 -6.69
N LEU A 6 5.24 -6.52 -6.10
CA LEU A 6 4.75 -5.53 -5.14
C LEU A 6 4.31 -6.22 -3.84
N PRO A 7 4.39 -5.52 -2.68
CA PRO A 7 3.96 -6.10 -1.41
C PRO A 7 2.45 -6.30 -1.38
N ASP A 8 2.03 -7.49 -0.96
CA ASP A 8 0.63 -7.82 -0.73
C ASP A 8 0.27 -7.50 0.73
N ILE A 9 -0.76 -6.69 0.94
CA ILE A 9 -1.09 -6.10 2.25
C ILE A 9 -2.45 -6.63 2.70
N SER A 10 -2.44 -7.44 3.76
CA SER A 10 -3.67 -7.91 4.41
C SER A 10 -4.34 -6.80 5.20
N GLU A 11 -5.53 -6.39 4.77
CA GLU A 11 -6.36 -5.42 5.50
C GLU A 11 -6.69 -5.89 6.92
N GLN A 12 -6.93 -7.19 7.12
CA GLN A 12 -7.34 -7.72 8.42
C GLN A 12 -6.21 -7.65 9.45
N MET A 13 -4.98 -7.89 9.00
CA MET A 13 -3.79 -7.91 9.84
C MET A 13 -3.14 -6.53 9.97
N CYS A 14 -3.37 -5.63 9.01
CA CYS A 14 -2.76 -4.31 9.03
C CYS A 14 -3.39 -3.44 10.13
N ILE A 15 -2.57 -3.04 11.10
CA ILE A 15 -2.99 -2.18 12.22
C ILE A 15 -2.74 -0.68 12.00
N GLY A 16 -2.30 -0.29 10.80
CA GLY A 16 -2.06 1.12 10.45
C GLY A 16 -0.86 1.76 11.14
N CYS A 17 0.16 0.98 11.53
CA CYS A 17 1.32 1.48 12.28
C CYS A 17 2.35 2.29 11.46
N ALA A 18 2.20 2.36 10.14
CA ALA A 18 3.05 3.12 9.22
C ALA A 18 4.56 2.76 9.17
N LEU A 19 5.05 1.76 9.91
CA LEU A 19 6.46 1.33 9.85
C LEU A 19 6.93 0.93 8.44
N CYS A 20 6.04 0.30 7.66
CA CYS A 20 6.32 -0.03 6.26
C CYS A 20 6.47 1.22 5.36
N VAL A 21 5.80 2.32 5.70
CA VAL A 21 5.96 3.61 5.01
C VAL A 21 7.32 4.20 5.37
N GLU A 22 7.62 4.27 6.67
CA GLU A 22 8.88 4.81 7.19
C GLU A 22 10.08 4.14 6.54
N ILE A 23 10.18 2.80 6.58
CA ILE A 23 11.33 2.09 5.99
C ILE A 23 11.44 2.32 4.48
N CYS A 24 10.31 2.43 3.79
CA CYS A 24 10.27 2.59 2.34
C CYS A 24 10.65 4.01 1.91
N THR A 25 10.35 5.02 2.73
CA THR A 25 10.84 6.38 2.52
C THR A 25 12.32 6.51 2.88
N THR A 26 12.77 5.85 3.96
CA THR A 26 14.20 5.85 4.38
C THR A 26 15.12 5.21 3.33
N LEU A 27 14.69 4.13 2.68
CA LEU A 27 15.46 3.46 1.63
C LEU A 27 15.34 4.16 0.26
N GLY A 28 14.45 5.15 0.12
CA GLY A 28 14.34 6.00 -1.08
C GLY A 28 13.22 5.70 -2.09
N PRO A 29 12.58 4.50 -2.18
CA PRO A 29 11.56 4.29 -3.21
C PRO A 29 10.19 4.90 -2.87
N ASP A 30 9.91 5.24 -1.61
CA ASP A 30 8.70 5.97 -1.18
C ASP A 30 7.39 5.41 -1.78
N VAL A 31 7.15 4.11 -1.62
CA VAL A 31 6.09 3.36 -2.34
C VAL A 31 4.76 3.36 -1.60
N LEU A 32 4.78 3.40 -0.26
CA LEU A 32 3.63 3.05 0.59
C LEU A 32 3.01 4.29 1.23
N ARG A 33 1.69 4.26 1.45
CA ARG A 33 0.96 5.26 2.25
C ARG A 33 -0.01 4.57 3.19
N VAL A 34 -0.35 5.22 4.31
CA VAL A 34 -1.46 4.78 5.18
C VAL A 34 -2.62 5.73 5.00
N LYS A 35 -3.81 5.21 4.66
CA LYS A 35 -5.03 5.98 4.47
C LYS A 35 -6.17 5.38 5.31
N PRO A 36 -7.12 6.20 5.80
CA PRO A 36 -8.32 5.71 6.49
C PRO A 36 -9.13 4.79 5.55
N VAL A 37 -9.83 3.80 6.09
CA VAL A 37 -10.69 2.89 5.32
C VAL A 37 -12.03 2.78 6.02
N GLU A 38 -13.12 2.93 5.26
CA GLU A 38 -14.47 2.84 5.81
C GLU A 38 -14.70 1.46 6.48
N GLY A 39 -15.27 1.50 7.69
CA GLY A 39 -15.50 0.31 8.52
C GLY A 39 -14.31 -0.11 9.39
N TRP A 40 -13.16 0.57 9.32
CA TRP A 40 -11.99 0.29 10.15
C TRP A 40 -11.65 1.45 11.08
N LYS A 41 -11.32 1.14 12.34
CA LYS A 41 -10.91 2.15 13.35
C LYS A 41 -9.55 2.81 13.06
N ARG A 42 -8.71 2.17 12.24
CA ARG A 42 -7.37 2.64 11.88
C ARG A 42 -7.18 2.56 10.38
N GLY A 43 -6.33 3.44 9.87
CA GLY A 43 -5.93 3.41 8.46
C GLY A 43 -5.22 2.11 8.07
N LYS A 44 -5.22 1.82 6.78
CA LYS A 44 -4.57 0.67 6.17
C LYS A 44 -3.44 1.15 5.26
N ALA A 45 -2.41 0.32 5.13
CA ALA A 45 -1.32 0.59 4.21
C ALA A 45 -1.74 0.24 2.77
N PHE A 46 -1.30 1.05 1.82
CA PHE A 46 -1.57 0.93 0.39
C PHE A 46 -0.27 1.11 -0.39
N VAL A 47 -0.12 0.38 -1.50
CA VAL A 47 0.92 0.64 -2.51
C VAL A 47 0.46 1.84 -3.34
N PHE A 48 1.11 2.98 -3.14
CA PHE A 48 0.69 4.25 -3.71
C PHE A 48 1.45 4.61 -4.98
N TYR A 49 2.77 4.40 -4.99
CA TYR A 49 3.62 4.59 -6.16
C TYR A 49 4.24 3.25 -6.58
N PRO A 50 3.45 2.33 -7.14
CA PRO A 50 3.93 1.00 -7.54
C PRO A 50 5.13 1.05 -8.49
N GLU A 51 5.19 2.06 -9.36
CA GLU A 51 6.29 2.27 -10.31
C GLU A 51 7.66 2.52 -9.65
N ARG A 52 7.69 2.92 -8.37
CA ARG A 52 8.94 3.19 -7.64
C ARG A 52 9.47 1.99 -6.87
N CYS A 53 8.70 0.90 -6.78
CA CYS A 53 9.09 -0.24 -5.96
C CYS A 53 10.30 -0.99 -6.53
N ILE A 54 11.33 -1.15 -5.70
CA ILE A 54 12.56 -1.88 -6.04
C ILE A 54 12.54 -3.35 -5.60
N SER A 55 11.42 -3.84 -5.07
CA SER A 55 11.25 -5.25 -4.65
C SER A 55 12.26 -5.75 -3.61
N ASP A 56 12.66 -4.87 -2.67
CA ASP A 56 13.75 -5.14 -1.70
C ASP A 56 13.36 -6.04 -0.52
N GLY A 57 12.07 -6.17 -0.20
CA GLY A 57 11.62 -6.96 0.95
C GLY A 57 11.53 -6.21 2.28
N ALA A 58 12.00 -4.96 2.38
CA ALA A 58 12.19 -4.30 3.68
C ALA A 58 10.89 -4.13 4.48
N CYS A 59 9.80 -3.84 3.78
CA CYS A 59 8.47 -3.71 4.38
C CYS A 59 7.94 -5.02 5.00
N ILE A 60 8.35 -6.19 4.51
CA ILE A 60 8.00 -7.50 5.09
C ILE A 60 8.74 -7.70 6.43
N GLY A 61 10.01 -7.30 6.47
CA GLY A 61 10.85 -7.40 7.67
C GLY A 61 10.32 -6.57 8.82
N VAL A 62 9.95 -5.31 8.55
CA VAL A 62 9.53 -4.34 9.57
C VAL A 62 8.09 -4.54 10.06
N CYS A 63 7.24 -5.24 9.30
CA CYS A 63 5.82 -5.36 9.63
C CYS A 63 5.61 -6.20 10.90
N PRO A 64 5.12 -5.63 12.03
CA PRO A 64 5.05 -6.32 13.30
C PRO A 64 3.93 -7.36 13.34
N THR A 65 2.85 -7.15 12.58
CA THR A 65 1.70 -8.06 12.52
C THR A 65 1.78 -9.03 11.36
N LYS A 66 2.85 -8.99 10.56
CA LYS A 66 2.95 -9.77 9.31
C LYS A 66 1.76 -9.56 8.36
N ALA A 67 1.20 -8.35 8.38
CA ALA A 67 0.21 -7.92 7.38
C ALA A 67 0.79 -7.90 5.97
N ILE A 68 2.10 -7.71 5.84
CA ILE A 68 2.86 -7.87 4.61
C ILE A 68 3.73 -9.12 4.79
N PHE A 69 3.28 -10.24 4.23
CA PHE A 69 3.97 -11.53 4.38
C PHE A 69 4.86 -11.86 3.17
N TRP A 70 4.45 -11.42 1.98
CA TRP A 70 5.08 -11.77 0.71
C TRP A 70 4.86 -10.66 -0.32
N MET A 71 5.61 -10.75 -1.43
CA MET A 71 5.40 -9.93 -2.62
C MET A 71 4.97 -10.82 -3.77
N ARG A 72 4.11 -10.29 -4.65
CA ARG A 72 3.62 -11.00 -5.82
C ARG A 72 3.67 -10.09 -7.05
N PRO A 73 3.78 -10.65 -8.25
CA PRO A 73 3.55 -9.88 -9.47
C PRO A 73 2.12 -9.34 -9.48
N MET A 74 1.97 -8.03 -9.65
CA MET A 74 0.70 -7.33 -9.80
C MET A 74 0.75 -6.40 -11.00
N ASP A 75 -0.34 -6.36 -11.76
CA ASP A 75 -0.58 -5.32 -12.74
C ASP A 75 -0.88 -4.00 -12.03
N PHE A 76 -0.34 -2.91 -12.54
CA PHE A 76 -0.66 -1.57 -12.05
C PHE A 76 -0.76 -0.55 -13.18
N THR A 77 -1.30 0.63 -12.86
CA THR A 77 -1.34 1.79 -13.75
C THR A 77 -0.44 2.87 -13.16
N VAL A 78 0.50 3.39 -13.96
CA VAL A 78 1.42 4.44 -13.50
C VAL A 78 0.64 5.65 -13.00
N GLY A 79 1.00 6.16 -11.82
CA GLY A 79 0.30 7.28 -11.20
C GLY A 79 -1.04 6.92 -10.56
N GLN A 80 -1.34 5.64 -10.37
CA GLN A 80 -2.50 5.16 -9.61
C GLN A 80 -2.04 4.21 -8.49
N PRO A 81 -2.62 4.34 -7.28
CA PRO A 81 -2.36 3.37 -6.22
C PRO A 81 -2.94 2.00 -6.59
N VAL A 82 -2.29 0.95 -6.12
CA VAL A 82 -2.84 -0.40 -6.19
C VAL A 82 -3.95 -0.50 -5.15
N ALA A 83 -5.15 -0.83 -5.62
CA ALA A 83 -6.30 -1.00 -4.75
C ALA A 83 -6.12 -2.23 -3.85
N LEU A 84 -6.60 -2.12 -2.60
CA LEU A 84 -6.63 -3.26 -1.70
C LEU A 84 -7.68 -4.26 -2.13
N TYR A 85 -7.37 -5.54 -1.89
CA TYR A 85 -8.28 -6.63 -2.18
C TYR A 85 -9.25 -6.84 -1.02
N LYS A 86 -10.44 -6.20 -1.08
CA LYS A 86 -11.54 -6.41 -0.12
C LYS A 86 -12.67 -7.17 -0.79
N ASN A 87 -13.00 -8.37 -0.28
CA ASN A 87 -14.16 -9.16 -0.72
C ASN A 87 -14.27 -9.38 -2.25
N SER A 88 -13.15 -9.55 -2.95
CA SER A 88 -13.12 -9.71 -4.43
C SER A 88 -13.54 -8.46 -5.23
N VAL A 89 -13.58 -7.27 -4.61
CA VAL A 89 -13.89 -6.00 -5.25
C VAL A 89 -12.74 -5.04 -5.00
N PHE A 90 -12.15 -4.50 -6.08
CA PHE A 90 -11.24 -3.36 -5.96
C PHE A 90 -12.07 -2.18 -5.46
N THR A 91 -11.85 -1.73 -4.22
CA THR A 91 -12.45 -0.47 -3.75
C THR A 91 -11.95 0.64 -4.67
N THR A 92 -12.87 1.39 -5.28
CA THR A 92 -12.58 2.52 -6.17
C THR A 92 -11.50 3.40 -5.55
N GLY A 93 -10.37 3.47 -6.25
CA GLY A 93 -9.09 3.91 -5.71
C GLY A 93 -9.11 5.37 -5.27
N TRP A 94 -8.50 5.59 -4.10
CA TRP A 94 -8.00 6.89 -3.66
C TRP A 94 -7.20 7.51 -4.80
N THR A 95 -7.72 8.55 -5.43
CA THR A 95 -6.93 9.40 -6.33
C THR A 95 -6.50 10.61 -5.50
N GLU A 96 -5.26 11.07 -5.66
CA GLU A 96 -4.76 12.29 -4.97
C GLU A 96 -5.68 13.52 -5.18
N LEU A 97 -6.59 13.47 -6.16
CA LEU A 97 -7.46 14.57 -6.57
C LEU A 97 -8.84 14.62 -5.91
N ILE A 98 -9.35 13.54 -5.29
CA ILE A 98 -10.75 13.49 -4.83
C ILE A 98 -10.88 13.60 -3.30
N ASP A 99 -9.87 13.16 -2.54
CA ASP A 99 -10.02 12.94 -1.09
C ASP A 99 -9.25 13.93 -0.19
N ASP A 100 -8.55 14.92 -0.74
CA ASP A 100 -8.06 16.06 0.04
C ASP A 100 -9.10 17.19 -0.04
N PRO A 101 -9.90 17.45 1.02
CA PRO A 101 -10.69 18.67 1.06
C PRO A 101 -9.72 19.86 0.95
N PRO A 102 -10.04 20.88 0.12
CA PRO A 102 -9.20 22.07 0.05
C PRO A 102 -9.09 22.67 1.46
N LYS A 103 -7.84 22.88 1.90
CA LYS A 103 -7.53 23.65 3.11
C LYS A 103 -8.11 25.06 3.03
#